data_AF-A0A7L1TN95-F1
#
_entry.id   AF-A0A7L1TN95-F1
#
_cell.length_a   1.000
_cell.length_b   1.000
_cell.length_c   1.000
_cell.angle_alpha   90.00
_cell.angle_beta   90.00
_cell.angle_gamma   90.00
#
_symmetry.space_group_name_H-M   'P 1'
#
loop_
_entity.id
_entity.type
_entity.pdbx_description
1 polymer ?
#
loop_
_entity_poly.entity_id
_entity_poly.type
_entity_poly.pdbx_seq_one_letter_code
_entity_poly.pdbx_strand_id
1 'polypeptide(L)'
;MGRCGAALSLALEGNIAVGKSTFLKLLGATFPRWHLVPEPVAQWRQVPAAGTAQGTLGSANLLQMMYQEPARWSYTFQTFSCISRLKAVLEPPGEGTPGTPGTPHPVRVFERSVFSDRY
;
A
#
# COMPACT_ATOMS: atom_id res chain seq x y z
N MET A 1 24.98 21.59 -13.76
CA MET A 1 24.94 20.92 -12.45
C MET A 1 23.49 20.80 -12.00
N GLY A 2 22.80 19.73 -12.39
CA GLY A 2 21.43 19.47 -11.94
C GLY A 2 21.45 18.90 -10.53
N ARG A 3 20.77 19.55 -9.59
CA ARG A 3 20.51 18.95 -8.28
C ARG A 3 19.74 17.64 -8.51
N CYS A 4 20.39 16.51 -8.25
CA CYS A 4 19.69 15.24 -8.01
C CYS A 4 18.96 15.39 -6.67
N GLY A 5 17.82 16.09 -6.69
CA GLY A 5 16.94 16.18 -5.53
C GLY A 5 16.22 14.84 -5.42
N ALA A 6 16.46 14.10 -4.34
CA ALA A 6 15.70 12.90 -4.03
C ALA A 6 14.19 13.22 -4.10
N ALA A 7 13.40 12.34 -4.72
CA ALA A 7 11.96 12.52 -4.80
C ALA A 7 11.37 12.66 -3.38
N LEU A 8 10.55 13.68 -3.15
CA LEU A 8 9.92 13.91 -1.86
C LEU A 8 8.96 12.75 -1.56
N SER A 9 9.10 12.12 -0.40
CA SER A 9 8.21 11.04 0.05
C SER A 9 7.32 11.54 1.19
N LEU A 10 6.00 11.39 1.04
CA LEU A 10 4.99 11.81 1.99
C LEU A 10 4.14 10.62 2.42
N ALA A 11 3.81 10.51 3.70
CA ALA A 11 2.86 9.53 4.20
C ALA A 11 1.58 10.24 4.66
N LEU A 12 0.42 9.77 4.19
CA LEU A 12 -0.89 10.22 4.63
C LEU A 12 -1.35 9.36 5.80
N GLU A 13 -1.29 9.93 7.00
CA GLU A 13 -1.66 9.27 8.24
C GLU A 13 -3.06 9.65 8.71
N GLY A 14 -3.70 8.75 9.45
CA GLY A 14 -5.03 8.98 9.99
C GLY A 14 -5.79 7.71 10.35
N ASN A 15 -6.79 7.88 11.20
CA ASN A 15 -7.60 6.79 11.72
C ASN A 15 -8.35 6.03 10.60
N ILE A 16 -8.88 4.86 10.93
CA ILE A 16 -9.72 4.07 10.04
C ILE A 16 -10.95 4.91 9.65
N ALA A 17 -11.35 4.83 8.38
CA ALA A 17 -12.51 5.55 7.81
C ALA A 17 -12.48 7.09 7.84
N VAL A 18 -11.38 7.76 8.21
CA VAL A 18 -11.27 9.24 8.19
C VAL A 18 -11.25 9.86 6.77
N GLY A 19 -11.25 9.04 5.71
CA GLY A 19 -11.28 9.51 4.33
C GLY A 19 -9.92 9.63 3.63
N LYS A 20 -8.86 8.97 4.13
CA LYS A 20 -7.52 8.96 3.51
C LYS A 20 -7.55 8.60 2.02
N SER A 21 -8.21 7.50 1.65
CA SER A 21 -8.29 7.07 0.25
C SER A 21 -9.08 8.06 -0.62
N THR A 22 -10.05 8.77 -0.04
CA THR A 22 -10.77 9.86 -0.73
C THR A 22 -9.83 11.04 -0.99
N PHE A 23 -9.05 11.43 0.01
CA PHE A 23 -8.05 12.49 -0.13
C PHE A 23 -6.93 12.11 -1.11
N LEU A 24 -6.47 10.86 -1.11
CA LEU A 24 -5.48 10.35 -2.04
C LEU A 24 -5.99 10.46 -3.50
N LYS A 25 -7.25 10.12 -3.76
CA LYS A 25 -7.88 10.30 -5.08
C LYS A 25 -7.91 11.77 -5.51
N LEU A 26 -8.22 12.69 -4.60
CA LEU A 26 -8.19 14.13 -4.85
C LEU A 26 -6.78 14.61 -5.24
N LEU A 27 -5.74 14.15 -4.52
CA LEU A 27 -4.35 14.46 -4.85
C LEU A 27 -3.97 13.95 -6.24
N GLY A 28 -4.46 12.78 -6.65
CA GLY A 28 -4.18 12.22 -7.97
C GLY A 28 -4.79 13.03 -9.10
N ALA A 29 -6.02 13.51 -8.89
CA ALA A 29 -6.69 14.42 -9.82
C ALA A 29 -6.00 15.80 -9.88
N THR A 30 -5.51 16.30 -8.74
CA THR A 30 -4.89 17.64 -8.63
C THR A 30 -3.45 17.66 -9.12
N PHE A 31 -2.69 16.58 -8.89
CA PHE A 31 -1.29 16.47 -9.22
C PHE A 31 -0.98 15.19 -10.02
N PRO A 32 -1.28 15.16 -11.34
CA PRO A 32 -1.14 13.95 -12.17
C PRO A 32 0.29 13.39 -12.27
N ARG A 33 1.30 14.22 -12.00
CA ARG A 33 2.71 13.78 -12.00
C ARG A 33 3.15 13.13 -10.70
N TRP A 34 2.35 13.22 -9.64
CA TRP A 34 2.69 12.61 -8.35
C TRP A 34 2.42 11.12 -8.40
N HIS A 35 3.31 10.35 -7.78
CA HIS A 35 3.16 8.91 -7.68
C HIS A 35 2.43 8.57 -6.38
N LEU A 36 1.22 8.03 -6.49
CA LEU A 36 0.37 7.72 -5.34
C LEU A 36 0.38 6.20 -5.11
N VAL A 37 0.64 5.81 -3.87
CA VAL A 37 0.70 4.41 -3.44
C VAL A 37 -0.39 4.18 -2.39
N PRO A 38 -1.54 3.61 -2.79
CA PRO A 38 -2.61 3.29 -1.85
C PRO A 38 -2.21 2.13 -0.92
N GLU A 39 -2.94 1.99 0.19
CA GLU A 39 -2.74 0.88 1.11
C GLU A 39 -3.15 -0.45 0.46
N PRO A 40 -2.35 -1.54 0.60
CA PRO A 40 -2.61 -2.82 -0.07
C PRO A 40 -3.75 -3.63 0.58
N VAL A 41 -4.87 -3.00 0.96
CA VAL A 41 -6.02 -3.62 1.62
C VAL A 41 -6.58 -4.81 0.83
N ALA A 42 -6.54 -4.75 -0.50
CA ALA A 42 -6.99 -5.85 -1.36
C ALA A 42 -6.18 -7.13 -1.13
N GLN A 43 -4.86 -7.01 -0.96
CA GLN A 43 -3.98 -8.16 -0.69
C GLN A 43 -4.31 -8.82 0.65
N TRP A 44 -4.79 -8.04 1.63
CA TRP A 44 -5.15 -8.54 2.95
C TRP A 44 -6.47 -9.30 2.98
N ARG A 45 -7.33 -9.05 1.99
CA ARG A 45 -8.64 -9.72 1.84
C ARG A 45 -8.57 -10.98 0.99
N GLN A 46 -7.52 -11.13 0.19
CA GLN A 46 -7.37 -12.21 -0.79
C GLN A 46 -5.98 -12.84 -0.71
N VAL A 47 -5.65 -13.42 0.45
CA VAL A 47 -4.38 -14.13 0.65
C VAL A 47 -4.52 -15.54 0.04
N PRO A 48 -3.63 -15.96 -0.88
CA PRO A 48 -3.65 -17.32 -1.40
C PRO A 48 -3.47 -18.34 -0.27
N ALA A 49 -4.39 -19.29 -0.13
CA ALA A 49 -4.25 -20.35 0.86
C ALA A 49 -3.15 -21.34 0.41
N ALA A 50 -2.01 -21.36 1.10
CA ALA A 50 -1.00 -22.38 0.88
C ALA A 50 -1.40 -23.67 1.62
N GLY A 51 -1.72 -24.74 0.88
CA GLY A 51 -1.85 -26.09 1.45
C GLY A 51 -2.99 -26.98 0.97
N THR A 52 -3.96 -26.51 0.17
CA THR A 52 -4.99 -27.41 -0.37
C THR A 52 -4.51 -28.09 -1.65
N ALA A 53 -3.76 -29.17 -1.48
CA ALA A 53 -3.61 -30.21 -2.50
C ALA A 53 -4.93 -30.97 -2.73
N GLN A 54 -6.07 -30.27 -2.85
CA GLN A 54 -7.36 -30.79 -3.31
C GLN A 54 -8.37 -29.63 -3.40
N GLY A 55 -8.60 -29.15 -4.62
CA GLY A 55 -9.96 -28.90 -5.11
C GLY A 55 -10.76 -27.68 -4.61
N THR A 56 -10.25 -26.81 -3.75
CA THR A 56 -10.91 -25.52 -3.45
C THR A 56 -9.91 -24.36 -3.55
N LEU A 57 -10.06 -23.55 -4.61
CA LEU A 57 -9.40 -22.26 -4.81
C LEU A 57 -9.92 -21.25 -3.78
N GLY A 58 -9.58 -21.44 -2.51
CA GLY A 58 -9.92 -20.51 -1.42
C GLY A 58 -8.90 -19.38 -1.32
N SER A 59 -9.38 -18.13 -1.29
CA SER A 59 -8.60 -17.00 -0.79
C SER A 59 -8.99 -16.74 0.66
N ALA A 60 -8.02 -16.54 1.54
CA ALA A 60 -8.25 -16.21 2.94
C ALA A 60 -8.33 -14.69 3.12
N ASN A 61 -9.34 -14.23 3.85
CA ASN A 61 -9.48 -12.82 4.23
C ASN A 61 -8.84 -12.59 5.60
N LEU A 62 -7.51 -12.35 5.60
CA LEU A 62 -6.73 -12.20 6.82
C LEU A 62 -7.17 -10.97 7.64
N LEU A 63 -7.61 -9.90 6.99
CA LEU A 63 -8.18 -8.74 7.66
C LEU A 63 -9.43 -9.12 8.47
N GLN A 64 -10.33 -9.91 7.89
CA GLN A 64 -11.52 -10.39 8.57
C GLN A 64 -11.18 -11.37 9.71
N MET A 65 -10.22 -12.26 9.50
CA MET A 65 -9.76 -13.21 10.53
C MET A 65 -9.18 -12.47 11.74
N MET A 66 -8.45 -11.37 11.52
CA MET A 66 -7.97 -10.50 12.59
C MET A 66 -9.11 -9.84 13.36
N TYR A 67 -10.13 -9.32 12.68
CA TYR A 67 -11.29 -8.75 13.36
C TYR A 67 -12.11 -9.78 14.14
N GLN A 68 -12.17 -11.03 13.69
CA GLN A 68 -12.93 -12.10 14.32
C GLN A 68 -12.22 -12.72 15.53
N GLU A 69 -10.92 -13.03 15.41
CA GLU A 69 -10.13 -13.68 16.46
C GLU A 69 -8.76 -12.98 16.61
N PRO A 70 -8.73 -11.78 17.20
CA PRO A 70 -7.51 -10.97 17.27
C PRO A 70 -6.40 -11.65 18.05
N ALA A 71 -6.70 -12.44 19.09
CA ALA A 71 -5.68 -13.15 19.86
C ALA A 71 -4.88 -14.15 19.01
N ARG A 72 -5.52 -14.75 17.99
CA ARG A 72 -4.87 -15.70 17.08
C ARG A 72 -4.17 -15.03 15.91
N TRP A 73 -4.79 -13.99 15.33
CA TRP A 73 -4.42 -13.46 14.02
C TRP A 73 -3.76 -12.08 14.03
N SER A 74 -3.71 -11.36 15.15
CA SER A 74 -3.12 -10.01 15.20
C SER A 74 -1.65 -10.00 14.76
N TYR A 75 -0.83 -10.91 15.30
CA TYR A 75 0.59 -10.97 14.94
C TYR A 75 0.78 -11.30 13.45
N THR A 76 0.01 -12.25 12.92
CA THR A 76 0.06 -12.65 11.51
C THR A 76 -0.38 -11.51 10.60
N PHE A 77 -1.48 -10.84 10.94
CA PHE A 77 -1.99 -9.71 10.17
C PHE A 77 -1.02 -8.53 10.20
N GLN A 78 -0.49 -8.14 11.38
CA GLN A 78 0.45 -7.02 11.50
C GLN A 78 1.77 -7.28 10.76
N THR A 79 2.26 -8.52 10.79
CA THR A 79 3.45 -8.89 10.02
C THR A 79 3.17 -8.80 8.52
N PHE A 80 2.01 -9.31 8.07
CA PHE A 80 1.64 -9.28 6.67
C PHE A 80 1.38 -7.86 6.15
N SER A 81 0.67 -7.01 6.92
CA SER A 81 0.40 -5.62 6.57
C SER A 81 1.72 -4.84 6.42
N CYS A 82 2.62 -4.94 7.40
CA CYS A 82 3.91 -4.26 7.37
C CYS A 82 4.76 -4.68 6.16
N ILE A 83 4.87 -5.99 5.89
CA ILE A 83 5.63 -6.49 4.73
C ILE A 83 4.99 -6.04 3.40
N SER A 84 3.66 -6.12 3.28
CA SER A 84 2.96 -5.69 2.07
C SER A 84 3.16 -4.19 1.78
N ARG A 85 3.17 -3.36 2.83
CA ARG A 85 3.44 -1.92 2.71
C ARG A 85 4.89 -1.64 2.36
N LEU A 86 5.83 -2.34 2.99
CA LEU A 86 7.26 -2.24 2.67
C LEU A 86 7.52 -2.58 1.19
N LYS A 87 6.89 -3.64 0.67
CA LYS A 87 6.97 -4.00 -0.75
C LYS A 87 6.48 -2.87 -1.65
N ALA A 88 5.31 -2.30 -1.36
CA ALA A 88 4.75 -1.19 -2.14
C ALA A 88 5.64 0.08 -2.10
N VAL A 89 6.37 0.32 -1.01
CA VAL A 89 7.33 1.43 -0.90
C VAL A 89 8.59 1.19 -1.74
N LEU A 90 9.07 -0.06 -1.78
CA LEU A 90 10.26 -0.47 -2.52
C LEU A 90 10.01 -0.67 -4.02
N GLU A 91 8.77 -0.92 -4.44
CA GLU A 91 8.41 -1.01 -5.84
C GLU A 91 8.77 0.30 -6.56
N PRO A 92 9.56 0.22 -7.65
CA PRO A 92 9.87 1.39 -8.44
C PRO A 92 8.57 1.94 -9.02
N PRO A 93 8.40 3.27 -9.09
CA PRO A 93 7.33 3.85 -9.89
C PRO A 93 7.41 3.23 -11.29
N GLY A 94 6.28 2.69 -11.78
CA GLY A 94 6.23 2.18 -13.15
C GLY A 94 6.72 3.25 -14.12
N GLU A 95 7.40 2.86 -15.19
CA GLU A 95 7.71 3.78 -16.28
C GLU A 95 6.42 4.52 -16.63
N GLY A 96 6.46 5.85 -16.55
CA GLY A 96 5.26 6.68 -16.50
C GLY A 96 4.31 6.47 -17.68
N THR A 97 3.14 7.11 -17.58
CA THR A 97 2.17 7.36 -18.66
C THR A 97 2.75 7.14 -20.06
N PRO A 98 2.14 6.29 -20.92
CA PRO A 98 2.60 6.09 -22.29
C PRO A 98 2.64 7.45 -23.00
N GLY A 99 3.84 7.98 -23.23
CA GLY A 99 4.03 9.28 -23.87
C GLY A 99 5.25 10.12 -23.45
N THR A 100 5.92 9.84 -22.32
CA THR A 100 7.13 10.61 -21.95
C THR A 100 8.17 9.75 -21.23
N PRO A 101 9.21 9.28 -21.94
CA PRO A 101 10.34 8.61 -21.31
C PRO A 101 11.11 9.62 -20.44
N GLY A 102 11.29 9.32 -19.15
CA GLY A 102 12.33 9.95 -18.33
C GLY A 102 11.95 11.14 -17.45
N THR A 103 10.67 11.45 -17.22
CA THR A 103 10.32 12.47 -16.20
C THR A 103 10.23 11.86 -14.80
N PRO A 104 11.12 12.21 -13.85
CA PRO A 104 11.03 11.71 -12.49
C PRO A 104 9.73 12.19 -11.83
N HIS A 105 9.02 11.28 -11.16
CA HIS A 105 7.93 11.65 -10.27
C HIS A 105 8.50 12.50 -9.12
N PRO A 106 8.19 13.80 -9.04
CA PRO A 106 8.85 14.68 -8.08
C PRO A 106 8.42 14.39 -6.63
N VAL A 107 7.25 13.76 -6.45
CA VAL A 107 6.64 13.44 -5.16
C VAL A 107 6.04 12.04 -5.20
N ARG A 108 6.30 11.25 -4.15
CA ARG A 108 5.64 9.97 -3.86
C ARG A 108 4.78 10.14 -2.61
N VAL A 109 3.52 9.75 -2.66
CA VAL A 109 2.60 9.81 -1.53
C VAL A 109 2.11 8.41 -1.21
N PHE A 110 2.26 7.99 0.04
CA PHE A 110 1.86 6.68 0.54
C PHE A 110 0.65 6.83 1.45
N GLU A 111 -0.34 5.95 1.31
CA GLU A 111 -1.42 5.82 2.28
C GLU A 111 -0.94 4.96 3.46
N ARG A 112 -0.70 5.64 4.60
CA ARG A 112 0.06 5.14 5.78
C ARG A 112 1.51 4.76 5.48
N SER A 113 2.29 4.64 6.55
CA SER A 113 3.69 4.23 6.53
C SER A 113 3.94 2.99 7.40
N VAL A 114 5.14 2.41 7.28
CA VAL A 114 5.59 1.30 8.14
C VAL A 114 5.69 1.71 9.62
N PHE A 115 5.74 3.01 9.91
CA PHE A 115 5.75 3.53 11.28
C PHE A 115 4.39 3.33 11.96
N SER A 116 3.30 3.54 11.22
CA SER A 116 1.92 3.40 11.70
C SER A 116 1.43 1.95 11.81
N ASP A 117 2.20 0.99 11.29
CA ASP A 117 1.93 -0.43 11.54
C ASP A 117 2.46 -0.87 12.92
N ARG A 118 3.34 -0.08 13.54
CA ARG A 118 3.96 -0.38 14.84
C ARG A 118 3.44 0.49 15.99
N TYR A 119 3.26 1.78 15.75
CA TYR A 119 2.89 2.79 16.75
C TYR A 119 1.48 3.34 16.48
#